data_AF-A0A5P2XD96-F1
#
_entry.id   AF-A0A5P2XD96-F1
#
_cell.length_a   1.000
_cell.length_b   1.000
_cell.length_c   1.000
_cell.angle_alpha   90.00
_cell.angle_beta   90.00
_cell.angle_gamma   90.00
#
_symmetry.space_group_name_H-M   'P 1'
#
loop_
_entity.id
_entity.type
_entity.pdbx_description
1 polymer ?
#
loop_
_entity_poly.entity_id
_entity_poly.type
_entity_poly.pdbx_seq_one_letter_code
_entity_poly.pdbx_strand_id
1 'polypeptide(L)'
;MKHTTRGAIATALACTAAACAASTAAAADHPGVTVPLDGVKHSLGLQTPEVTSTLPVPLPGGELEGPRYVEGKLLPERAVPQIPVGNALPDVQITAPLTDVVGEDSLKSVGLSARGSDVYALTPGATLEAPLGAPGADGTALPPLTLPGGGLHQPLLSAQPAADLGLN
;
A
#
# COMPACT_ATOMS: atom_id res chain seq x y z
N MET A 1 -36.02 9.36 -16.67
CA MET A 1 -35.05 10.15 -15.89
C MET A 1 -33.74 10.15 -16.65
N LYS A 2 -33.15 11.32 -16.97
CA LYS A 2 -31.89 11.39 -17.73
C LYS A 2 -30.71 11.24 -16.77
N HIS A 3 -30.17 10.03 -16.61
CA HIS A 3 -28.88 9.86 -15.95
C HIS A 3 -27.83 10.63 -16.76
N THR A 4 -27.23 11.64 -16.15
CA THR A 4 -26.27 12.51 -16.83
C THR A 4 -24.97 11.73 -17.06
N THR A 5 -24.56 11.58 -18.31
CA THR A 5 -23.29 10.95 -18.73
C THR A 5 -22.08 11.53 -17.97
N ARG A 6 -22.18 12.80 -17.56
CA ARG A 6 -21.22 13.54 -16.71
C ARG A 6 -20.94 12.82 -15.38
N GLY A 7 -21.94 12.22 -14.74
CA GLY A 7 -21.76 11.47 -13.50
C GLY A 7 -20.95 10.19 -13.71
N ALA A 8 -21.29 9.42 -14.74
CA ALA A 8 -20.59 8.18 -15.08
C ALA A 8 -19.11 8.41 -15.44
N ILE A 9 -18.79 9.52 -16.13
CA ILE A 9 -17.40 9.89 -16.46
C ILE A 9 -16.61 10.25 -15.20
N ALA A 10 -17.18 11.03 -14.28
CA ALA A 10 -16.53 11.38 -13.02
C ALA A 10 -16.28 10.13 -12.14
N THR A 11 -17.24 9.21 -12.06
CA THR A 11 -17.07 7.93 -11.35
C THR A 11 -16.02 7.04 -12.03
N ALA A 12 -16.00 6.97 -13.35
CA ALA A 12 -15.01 6.18 -14.09
C ALA A 12 -13.57 6.69 -13.85
N LEU A 13 -13.35 8.01 -13.95
CA LEU A 13 -12.05 8.63 -13.67
C LEU A 13 -11.59 8.39 -12.22
N ALA A 14 -12.50 8.53 -11.25
CA ALA A 14 -12.21 8.24 -9.85
C ALA A 14 -11.87 6.76 -9.62
N CYS A 15 -12.58 5.82 -10.26
CA CYS A 15 -12.28 4.39 -10.19
C CYS A 15 -10.94 4.02 -10.85
N THR A 16 -10.56 4.64 -11.97
CA THR A 16 -9.26 4.40 -12.60
C THR A 16 -8.10 4.96 -11.77
N ALA A 17 -8.26 6.14 -11.16
CA ALA A 17 -7.25 6.68 -10.24
C ALA A 17 -7.05 5.76 -9.01
N ALA A 18 -8.15 5.24 -8.45
CA ALA A 18 -8.10 4.27 -7.35
C ALA A 18 -7.44 2.93 -7.76
N ALA A 19 -7.60 2.49 -9.02
CA ALA A 19 -6.96 1.28 -9.52
C ALA A 19 -5.44 1.44 -9.73
N CYS A 20 -4.96 2.61 -10.17
CA CYS A 20 -3.53 2.88 -10.31
C CYS A 20 -2.79 2.95 -8.97
N ALA A 21 -3.47 3.36 -7.90
CA ALA A 21 -2.92 3.39 -6.54
C ALA A 21 -2.70 1.98 -5.92
N ALA A 22 -3.10 0.89 -6.60
CA ALA A 22 -3.03 -0.48 -6.07
C ALA A 22 -1.73 -1.24 -6.44
N SER A 23 -0.69 -0.54 -6.88
CA SER A 23 0.61 -1.10 -7.26
C SER A 23 1.73 -0.32 -6.51
N THR A 24 2.74 -0.97 -5.92
CA THR A 24 3.68 -0.39 -4.91
C THR A 24 5.14 -0.91 -5.09
N ALA A 25 6.26 -0.15 -5.25
CA ALA A 25 6.58 1.27 -4.90
C ALA A 25 8.10 1.63 -4.84
N ALA A 26 8.96 0.80 -4.26
CA ALA A 26 10.25 1.27 -3.74
C ALA A 26 11.24 1.83 -4.79
N ALA A 27 11.77 3.01 -4.46
CA ALA A 27 12.60 3.91 -5.25
C ALA A 27 13.90 3.37 -5.92
N ALA A 28 14.13 3.95 -7.10
CA ALA A 28 15.23 3.93 -8.07
C ALA A 28 14.86 5.01 -9.11
N ASP A 29 15.65 5.24 -10.17
CA ASP A 29 15.16 5.99 -11.35
C ASP A 29 14.04 5.16 -12.02
N HIS A 30 12.80 5.36 -11.57
CA HIS A 30 11.67 4.58 -12.02
C HIS A 30 11.22 5.07 -13.39
N PRO A 31 11.20 4.21 -14.43
CA PRO A 31 10.64 4.59 -15.71
C PRO A 31 9.15 4.86 -15.51
N GLY A 32 8.75 6.12 -15.70
CA GLY A 32 7.35 6.50 -15.71
C GLY A 32 6.63 5.74 -16.81
N VAL A 33 5.59 4.99 -16.45
CA VAL A 33 4.76 4.28 -17.41
C VAL A 33 3.56 5.16 -17.75
N THR A 34 3.55 5.65 -18.98
CA THR A 34 2.39 6.31 -19.57
C THR A 34 1.41 5.25 -20.07
N VAL A 35 0.16 5.35 -19.66
CA VAL A 35 -0.90 4.43 -20.09
C VAL A 35 -1.44 4.88 -21.46
N PRO A 36 -1.43 4.03 -22.50
CA PRO A 36 -1.94 4.39 -23.82
C PRO A 36 -3.48 4.43 -23.82
N LEU A 37 -4.06 5.63 -23.71
CA LEU A 37 -5.51 5.83 -23.62
C LEU A 37 -6.19 6.17 -24.96
N ASP A 38 -5.52 5.97 -26.10
CA ASP A 38 -6.06 6.27 -27.44
C ASP A 38 -7.40 5.57 -27.76
N GLY A 39 -7.65 4.39 -27.19
CA GLY A 39 -8.94 3.71 -27.31
C GLY A 39 -10.12 4.49 -26.72
N VAL A 40 -9.87 5.34 -25.71
CA VAL A 40 -10.88 6.20 -25.08
C VAL A 40 -11.30 7.32 -26.03
N LYS A 41 -10.34 7.93 -26.74
CA LYS A 41 -10.60 8.95 -27.77
C LYS A 41 -11.45 8.40 -28.93
N HIS A 42 -11.12 7.21 -29.42
CA HIS A 42 -11.85 6.59 -30.54
C HIS A 42 -13.27 6.12 -30.16
N SER A 43 -13.53 5.83 -28.88
CA SER A 43 -14.84 5.34 -28.42
C SER A 43 -15.75 6.43 -27.85
N LEU A 44 -15.21 7.46 -27.22
CA LEU A 44 -15.99 8.54 -26.60
C LEU A 44 -15.99 9.86 -27.41
N GLY A 45 -15.13 10.00 -28.43
CA GLY A 45 -15.01 11.23 -29.22
C GLY A 45 -14.43 12.42 -28.45
N LEU A 46 -13.85 12.17 -27.28
CA LEU A 46 -13.21 13.18 -26.42
C LEU A 46 -11.70 13.24 -26.70
N GLN A 47 -11.08 14.36 -26.34
CA GLN A 47 -9.62 14.46 -26.30
C GLN A 47 -9.05 13.50 -25.24
N THR A 48 -7.95 12.83 -25.55
CA THR A 48 -7.36 11.80 -24.67
C THR A 48 -6.80 12.44 -23.40
N PRO A 49 -7.16 11.95 -22.19
CA PRO A 49 -6.41 12.29 -20.99
C PRO A 49 -5.07 11.55 -20.96
N GLU A 50 -4.03 12.20 -20.45
CA GLU A 50 -2.72 11.57 -20.23
C GLU A 50 -2.65 11.05 -18.79
N VAL A 51 -2.15 9.82 -18.62
CA VAL A 51 -1.93 9.19 -17.31
C VAL A 51 -0.52 8.63 -17.27
N THR A 52 0.29 9.12 -16.34
CA THR A 52 1.64 8.62 -16.07
C THR A 52 1.74 8.18 -14.61
N SER A 53 2.29 6.99 -14.37
CA SER A 53 2.53 6.44 -13.03
C SER A 53 3.97 5.96 -12.93
N THR A 54 4.64 6.13 -11.77
CA THR A 54 5.87 5.36 -11.50
C THR A 54 5.53 3.88 -11.30
N LEU A 55 6.42 3.00 -11.76
CA LEU A 55 6.17 1.55 -11.83
C LEU A 55 6.70 0.86 -10.56
N PRO A 56 5.97 -0.05 -9.90
CA PRO A 56 6.21 -0.15 -8.46
C PRO A 56 6.61 -1.58 -7.97
N VAL A 57 7.79 -1.69 -7.33
CA VAL A 57 8.45 -2.92 -6.81
C VAL A 57 8.49 -2.96 -5.25
N PRO A 58 8.19 -4.09 -4.57
CA PRO A 58 8.41 -4.25 -3.13
C PRO A 58 9.82 -4.80 -2.79
N LEU A 59 10.41 -4.38 -1.67
CA LEU A 59 11.70 -4.90 -1.18
C LEU A 59 11.60 -5.40 0.28
N PRO A 60 12.34 -6.46 0.67
CA PRO A 60 12.61 -6.74 2.08
C PRO A 60 13.30 -5.52 2.69
N GLY A 61 12.72 -4.95 3.75
CA GLY A 61 13.19 -3.70 4.34
C GLY A 61 13.61 -3.86 5.79
N GLY A 62 14.44 -2.93 6.27
CA GLY A 62 14.77 -2.77 7.69
C GLY A 62 15.58 -3.91 8.32
N GLU A 63 15.86 -3.76 9.61
CA GLU A 63 16.48 -4.81 10.42
C GLU A 63 15.43 -5.82 10.88
N LEU A 64 15.75 -7.12 10.77
CA LEU A 64 14.91 -8.19 11.29
C LEU A 64 15.06 -8.28 12.80
N GLU A 65 14.01 -7.91 13.54
CA GLU A 65 13.98 -8.18 14.98
C GLU A 65 13.80 -9.69 15.24
N GLY A 66 14.91 -10.35 15.57
CA GLY A 66 14.95 -11.79 15.83
C GLY A 66 14.16 -12.26 17.06
N PRO A 67 14.19 -13.58 17.33
CA PRO A 67 13.52 -14.19 18.48
C PRO A 67 14.04 -13.60 19.79
N ARG A 68 13.12 -13.29 20.71
CA ARG A 68 13.44 -12.74 22.04
C ARG A 68 13.18 -13.78 23.12
N TYR A 69 14.22 -14.21 23.83
CA TYR A 69 14.07 -15.11 24.98
C TYR A 69 13.44 -14.35 26.16
N VAL A 70 12.43 -14.95 26.78
CA VAL A 70 11.70 -14.38 27.92
C VAL A 70 11.74 -15.36 29.08
N GLU A 71 12.00 -14.84 30.27
CA GLU A 71 12.08 -15.64 31.50
C GLU A 71 10.77 -16.41 31.74
N GLY A 72 10.89 -17.66 32.20
CA GLY A 72 9.75 -18.55 32.40
C GLY A 72 9.25 -19.30 31.16
N LYS A 73 9.68 -18.94 29.94
CA LYS A 73 9.29 -19.61 28.68
C LYS A 73 10.45 -20.38 28.06
N LEU A 74 10.20 -21.61 27.60
CA LEU A 74 11.21 -22.42 26.90
C LEU A 74 11.35 -22.07 25.41
N LEU A 75 10.32 -21.49 24.80
CA LEU A 75 10.36 -20.99 23.43
C LEU A 75 10.46 -19.46 23.45
N PRO A 76 11.25 -18.86 22.55
CA PRO A 76 11.35 -17.41 22.47
C PRO A 76 10.04 -16.80 21.96
N GLU A 77 9.77 -15.57 22.38
CA GLU A 77 8.80 -14.72 21.71
C GLU A 77 9.27 -14.43 20.28
N ARG A 78 8.32 -14.34 19.36
CA ARG A 78 8.53 -14.25 17.91
C ARG A 78 9.25 -15.48 17.32
N ALA A 79 8.80 -16.67 17.71
CA ALA A 79 9.21 -17.94 17.10
C ALA A 79 9.02 -17.93 15.56
N VAL A 80 8.01 -17.22 15.06
CA VAL A 80 7.97 -16.72 13.68
C VAL A 80 8.11 -15.20 13.72
N PRO A 81 9.22 -14.61 13.23
CA PRO A 81 9.44 -13.17 13.27
C PRO A 81 8.51 -12.41 12.31
N GLN A 82 8.23 -11.15 12.62
CA GLN A 82 7.63 -10.23 11.65
C GLN A 82 8.73 -9.74 10.70
N ILE A 83 8.50 -9.85 9.40
CA ILE A 83 9.41 -9.38 8.36
C ILE A 83 9.00 -7.97 7.97
N PRO A 84 9.89 -6.96 8.07
CA PRO A 84 9.61 -5.65 7.53
C PRO A 84 9.71 -5.66 6.01
N VAL A 85 8.75 -5.00 5.36
CA VAL A 85 8.67 -4.85 3.90
C VAL A 85 8.68 -3.35 3.62
N GLY A 86 9.75 -2.92 2.96
CA GLY A 86 9.93 -1.55 2.50
C GLY A 86 9.30 -1.38 1.12
N ASN A 87 8.51 -0.33 0.96
CA ASN A 87 7.74 -0.11 -0.25
C ASN A 87 7.43 1.40 -0.41
N ALA A 88 6.76 1.80 -1.48
CA ALA A 88 6.25 3.16 -1.66
C ALA A 88 4.91 3.17 -2.40
N LEU A 89 4.22 4.30 -2.39
CA LEU A 89 3.14 4.59 -3.33
C LEU A 89 3.74 5.25 -4.58
N PRO A 90 3.17 5.00 -5.78
CA PRO A 90 3.66 5.61 -7.00
C PRO A 90 3.28 7.10 -7.05
N ASP A 91 4.12 7.90 -7.71
CA ASP A 91 3.72 9.20 -8.23
C ASP A 91 2.75 8.96 -9.38
N VAL A 92 1.60 9.63 -9.35
CA VAL A 92 0.57 9.54 -10.39
C VAL A 92 0.22 10.94 -10.87
N GLN A 93 0.33 11.17 -12.17
CA GLN A 93 -0.12 12.41 -12.80
C GLN A 93 -1.19 12.08 -13.85
N ILE A 94 -2.35 12.73 -13.74
CA ILE A 94 -3.45 12.64 -14.68
C ILE A 94 -3.78 14.04 -15.19
N THR A 95 -3.67 14.25 -16.49
CA THR A 95 -4.03 15.51 -17.14
C THR A 95 -5.19 15.26 -18.10
N ALA A 96 -6.34 15.87 -17.84
CA ALA A 96 -7.50 15.79 -18.72
C ALA A 96 -7.78 17.15 -19.36
N PRO A 97 -7.74 17.26 -20.71
CA PRO A 97 -8.07 18.50 -21.40
C PRO A 97 -9.54 18.87 -21.22
N LEU A 98 -9.80 20.15 -20.93
CA LEU A 98 -11.15 20.70 -20.88
C LEU A 98 -11.59 21.02 -22.31
N THR A 99 -12.84 20.67 -22.63
CA THR A 99 -13.49 21.14 -23.87
C THR A 99 -14.12 22.51 -23.59
N ASP A 100 -14.22 23.41 -24.59
CA ASP A 100 -14.69 24.82 -24.54
C ASP A 100 -16.12 25.06 -23.98
N VAL A 101 -16.72 24.07 -23.32
CA VAL A 101 -18.03 24.11 -22.67
C VAL A 101 -17.97 24.81 -21.30
N VAL A 102 -16.77 25.11 -20.79
CA VAL A 102 -16.55 26.02 -19.66
C VAL A 102 -16.12 27.37 -20.24
N GLY A 103 -17.06 28.32 -20.29
CA GLY A 103 -16.97 29.52 -21.14
C GLY A 103 -16.01 30.63 -20.70
N GLU A 104 -14.78 30.29 -20.31
CA GLU A 104 -13.68 31.25 -20.16
C GLU A 104 -12.43 30.70 -20.86
N ASP A 105 -11.89 31.45 -21.83
CA ASP A 105 -10.79 31.06 -22.74
C ASP A 105 -9.42 30.80 -22.05
N SER A 106 -9.39 30.74 -20.72
CA SER A 106 -8.19 30.65 -19.88
C SER A 106 -7.91 29.25 -19.34
N LEU A 107 -8.92 28.39 -19.15
CA LEU A 107 -8.77 27.07 -18.51
C LEU A 107 -8.73 25.93 -19.54
N LYS A 108 -7.56 25.31 -19.71
CA LYS A 108 -7.30 24.34 -20.80
C LYS A 108 -7.36 22.89 -20.33
N SER A 109 -7.16 22.64 -19.04
CA SER A 109 -7.00 21.31 -18.48
C SER A 109 -7.34 21.25 -16.99
N VAL A 110 -7.78 20.08 -16.54
CA VAL A 110 -7.81 19.71 -15.12
C VAL A 110 -6.70 18.70 -14.88
N GLY A 111 -5.90 18.93 -13.84
CA GLY A 111 -4.78 18.08 -13.45
C GLY A 111 -5.02 17.48 -12.06
N LEU A 112 -4.93 16.16 -11.94
CA LEU A 112 -4.79 15.47 -10.67
C LEU A 112 -3.34 15.01 -10.54
N SER A 113 -2.70 15.33 -9.41
CA SER A 113 -1.40 14.78 -9.06
C SER A 113 -1.46 14.11 -7.70
N ALA A 114 -0.95 12.89 -7.59
CA ALA A 114 -0.66 12.23 -6.32
C ALA A 114 0.85 12.07 -6.22
N ARG A 115 1.43 12.52 -5.11
CA ARG A 115 2.86 12.25 -4.86
C ARG A 115 3.03 10.85 -4.31
N GLY A 116 4.11 10.20 -4.72
CA GLY A 116 4.60 9.01 -4.07
C GLY A 116 4.90 9.28 -2.59
N SER A 117 4.71 8.26 -1.76
CA SER A 117 5.02 8.30 -0.34
C SER A 117 5.57 6.95 0.10
N ASP A 118 6.55 6.92 0.99
CA ASP A 118 7.04 5.66 1.55
C ASP A 118 5.92 4.88 2.23
N VAL A 119 5.99 3.55 2.09
CA VAL A 119 5.07 2.58 2.67
C VAL A 119 5.89 1.62 3.53
N TYR A 120 5.57 1.58 4.81
CA TYR A 120 6.18 0.66 5.76
C TYR A 120 5.17 -0.43 6.15
N ALA A 121 5.54 -1.69 5.99
CA ALA A 121 4.71 -2.81 6.39
C ALA A 121 5.49 -3.84 7.25
N LEU A 122 4.78 -4.51 8.15
CA LEU A 122 5.25 -5.69 8.89
C LEU A 122 4.34 -6.86 8.55
N THR A 123 4.92 -8.01 8.17
CA THR A 123 4.14 -9.24 8.02
C THR A 123 3.52 -9.68 9.35
N PRO A 124 2.49 -10.55 9.34
CA PRO A 124 2.13 -11.30 10.52
C PRO A 124 3.36 -12.07 11.06
N GLY A 125 3.41 -12.24 12.38
CA GLY A 125 4.38 -13.09 13.07
C GLY A 125 3.64 -13.98 14.05
N ALA A 126 4.33 -14.91 14.71
CA ALA A 126 3.69 -15.84 15.65
C ALA A 126 4.58 -16.18 16.86
N THR A 127 3.90 -16.49 17.96
CA THR A 127 4.48 -17.09 19.17
C THR A 127 3.90 -18.48 19.38
N LEU A 128 4.70 -19.36 19.97
CA LEU A 128 4.29 -20.67 20.44
C LEU A 128 4.87 -20.86 21.84
N GLU A 129 4.08 -21.44 22.75
CA GLU A 129 4.49 -21.73 24.11
C GLU A 129 4.51 -23.24 24.31
N ALA A 130 5.65 -23.77 24.72
CA ALA A 130 5.79 -25.20 25.02
C ALA A 130 4.97 -25.57 26.27
N PRO A 131 4.45 -26.82 26.37
CA PRO A 131 3.70 -27.30 27.53
C PRO A 131 4.60 -27.63 28.74
N LEU A 132 5.72 -26.94 28.87
CA LEU A 132 6.74 -27.09 29.91
C LEU A 132 7.17 -25.68 30.35
N GLY A 133 7.07 -25.40 31.65
CA GLY A 133 7.58 -24.18 32.26
C GLY A 133 9.08 -24.23 32.53
N ALA A 134 9.62 -23.14 33.08
CA ALA A 134 11.00 -23.14 33.59
C ALA A 134 11.16 -24.12 34.79
N PRO A 135 12.35 -24.72 34.99
CA PRO A 135 12.63 -25.55 36.17
C PRO A 135 12.39 -24.80 37.48
N GLY A 136 11.72 -25.45 38.44
CA GLY A 136 11.40 -24.87 39.74
C GLY A 136 12.59 -24.77 40.69
N ALA A 137 12.55 -23.82 41.62
CA ALA A 137 13.55 -23.68 42.68
C ALA A 137 13.40 -24.74 43.78
N ASP A 138 12.27 -25.46 43.78
CA ASP A 138 11.83 -26.51 44.70
C ASP A 138 12.55 -27.86 44.51
N GLY A 139 13.60 -27.91 43.68
CA GLY A 139 14.56 -29.03 43.63
C GLY A 139 14.07 -30.28 42.92
N THR A 140 12.88 -30.25 42.33
CA THR A 140 12.41 -31.31 41.42
C THR A 140 13.14 -31.16 40.07
N ALA A 141 13.82 -32.21 39.61
CA ALA A 141 14.62 -32.17 38.38
C ALA A 141 13.78 -32.17 37.08
N LEU A 142 12.45 -32.10 37.20
CA LEU A 142 11.50 -32.17 36.09
C LEU A 142 10.79 -30.81 35.95
N PRO A 143 10.79 -30.19 34.76
CA PRO A 143 10.04 -28.95 34.55
C PRO A 143 8.53 -29.15 34.78
N PRO A 144 7.83 -28.17 35.37
CA PRO A 144 6.39 -28.24 35.56
C PRO A 144 5.66 -28.20 34.21
N LEU A 145 4.55 -28.94 34.11
CA LEU A 145 3.69 -28.89 32.92
C LEU A 145 2.86 -27.60 32.90
N THR A 146 2.82 -26.95 31.74
CA THR A 146 1.99 -25.79 31.45
C THR A 146 0.99 -26.13 30.33
N LEU A 147 -0.08 -25.35 30.22
CA LEU A 147 -0.93 -25.45 29.03
C LEU A 147 -0.16 -24.93 27.80
N PRO A 148 -0.20 -25.62 26.64
CA PRO A 148 0.38 -25.09 25.42
C PRO A 148 -0.39 -23.85 24.97
N GLY A 149 0.35 -22.82 24.57
CA GLY A 149 -0.17 -21.53 24.13
C GLY A 149 0.32 -21.17 22.73
N GLY A 150 -0.37 -20.25 22.07
CA GLY A 150 0.05 -19.73 20.76
C GLY A 150 -0.63 -18.41 20.46
N GLY A 151 0.08 -17.53 19.76
CA GLY A 151 -0.41 -16.19 19.43
C GLY A 151 0.01 -15.76 18.04
N LEU A 152 -0.80 -14.91 17.41
CA LEU A 152 -0.49 -14.26 16.14
C LEU A 152 -0.25 -12.76 16.40
N HIS A 153 0.90 -12.25 15.96
CA HIS A 153 1.17 -10.81 15.94
C HIS A 153 0.43 -10.18 14.76
N GLN A 154 -0.27 -9.08 15.01
CA GLN A 154 -0.98 -8.35 13.97
C GLN A 154 0.00 -7.75 12.95
N PRO A 155 -0.30 -7.82 11.64
CA PRO A 155 0.46 -7.08 10.64
C PRO A 155 0.29 -5.57 10.84
N LEU A 156 1.28 -4.80 10.40
CA LEU A 156 1.25 -3.34 10.40
C LEU A 156 1.34 -2.84 8.96
N LEU A 157 0.64 -1.74 8.65
CA LEU A 157 0.79 -0.99 7.41
C LEU A 157 0.70 0.51 7.73
N SER A 158 1.65 1.28 7.22
CA SER A 158 1.71 2.74 7.37
C SER A 158 2.14 3.39 6.07
N ALA A 159 1.46 4.47 5.67
CA ALA A 159 1.73 5.26 4.48
C ALA A 159 1.19 6.70 4.69
N GLN A 160 1.67 7.67 3.90
CA GLN A 160 1.21 9.05 3.94
C GLN A 160 0.78 9.54 2.55
N PRO A 161 -0.31 8.99 1.97
CA PRO A 161 -0.79 9.38 0.65
C PRO A 161 -1.22 10.85 0.62
N ALA A 162 -0.79 11.58 -0.40
CA ALA A 162 -1.20 12.96 -0.65
C ALA A 162 -1.55 13.15 -2.13
N ALA A 163 -2.67 13.82 -2.39
CA ALA A 163 -3.12 14.17 -3.73
C ALA A 163 -3.61 15.62 -3.78
N ASP A 164 -3.38 16.27 -4.92
CA ASP A 164 -3.75 17.64 -5.23
C ASP A 164 -4.47 17.71 -6.58
N LEU A 165 -5.44 18.62 -6.68
CA LEU A 165 -6.32 18.81 -7.83
C LEU A 165 -6.25 20.27 -8.28
N GLY A 166 -5.64 20.49 -9.45
CA GLY A 166 -5.43 21.81 -10.05
C GLY A 166 -6.20 22.01 -11.36
N LEU A 167 -6.33 23.29 -11.74
CA LEU A 167 -6.80 23.73 -13.04
C LEU A 167 -5.66 24.52 -13.72
N ASN A 168 -5.41 24.27 -15.00
CA ASN A 168 -4.36 24.94 -15.80
C ASN A 168 -4.85 25.29 -17.21
#